data_AF-A0A960PTE8-F1
#
_entry.id   AF-A0A960PTE8-F1
#
_cell.length_a   1.000
_cell.length_b   1.000
_cell.length_c   1.000
_cell.angle_alpha   90.00
_cell.angle_beta   90.00
_cell.angle_gamma   90.00
#
_symmetry.space_group_name_H-M   'P 1'
#
loop_
_entity.id
_entity.type
_entity.pdbx_description
1 polymer ?
#
loop_
_entity_poly.entity_id
_entity_poly.type
_entity_poly.pdbx_seq_one_letter_code
_entity_poly.pdbx_strand_id
1 'polypeptide(L)'
;MAHRIAVIGGDGIGPEVVAEALKVVRAAGVELDTTEFDLSGARYLRDGTVLPDETLEEIRGYDAILLGAVGTPEVPPGIIERGLLLKMRFALDQYVNQRPFVDASKDIDFIV
;
A
#
# COMPACT_ATOMS: atom_id res chain seq x y z
N MET A 1 -8.48 -4.39 -21.07
CA MET A 1 -8.09 -5.54 -20.21
C MET A 1 -8.07 -5.03 -18.79
N ALA A 2 -8.42 -5.87 -17.80
CA ALA A 2 -8.40 -5.45 -16.40
C ALA A 2 -6.97 -5.20 -15.93
N HIS A 3 -6.76 -4.17 -15.11
CA HIS A 3 -5.48 -3.91 -14.46
C HIS A 3 -5.36 -4.81 -13.22
N ARG A 4 -4.23 -5.51 -13.08
CA ARG A 4 -3.94 -6.36 -11.93
C ARG A 4 -3.38 -5.51 -10.80
N ILE A 5 -4.12 -5.39 -9.70
CA ILE A 5 -3.75 -4.55 -8.57
C ILE A 5 -3.49 -5.42 -7.33
N ALA A 6 -2.30 -5.30 -6.76
CA ALA A 6 -1.98 -5.83 -5.44
C ALA A 6 -2.54 -4.88 -4.38
N VAL A 7 -3.43 -5.38 -3.52
CA VAL A 7 -4.10 -4.57 -2.50
C VAL A 7 -3.52 -4.93 -1.12
N ILE A 8 -2.92 -3.94 -0.45
CA ILE A 8 -2.41 -4.07 0.91
C ILE A 8 -3.25 -3.15 1.80
N GLY A 9 -4.35 -3.67 2.34
CA GLY A 9 -5.23 -2.91 3.25
C GLY A 9 -4.51 -2.47 4.52
N GLY A 10 -3.71 -3.38 5.09
CA GLY A 10 -2.86 -3.12 6.25
C GLY A 10 -3.62 -3.01 7.58
N ASP A 11 -3.25 -2.04 8.41
CA ASP A 11 -3.70 -1.85 9.79
C ASP A 11 -4.56 -0.60 9.98
N GLY A 12 -5.22 -0.50 11.14
CA GLY A 12 -5.99 0.67 11.55
C GLY A 12 -7.11 1.00 10.56
N ILE A 13 -7.11 2.24 10.06
CA ILE A 13 -8.08 2.71 9.06
C ILE A 13 -7.76 2.24 7.63
N GLY A 14 -6.61 1.60 7.41
CA GLY A 14 -6.15 1.21 6.08
C GLY A 14 -7.17 0.40 5.27
N PRO A 15 -7.75 -0.69 5.83
CA PRO A 15 -8.73 -1.51 5.12
C PRO A 15 -9.99 -0.73 4.70
N GLU A 16 -10.54 0.12 5.56
CA GLU A 16 -11.77 0.88 5.27
C GLU A 16 -11.54 1.93 4.18
N VAL A 17 -10.44 2.67 4.21
CA VAL A 17 -10.15 3.69 3.18
C VAL A 17 -9.81 3.07 1.83
N VAL A 18 -9.12 1.92 1.83
CA VAL A 18 -8.81 1.18 0.60
C VAL A 18 -10.08 0.62 -0.05
N ALA A 19 -11.02 0.11 0.76
CA ALA A 19 -12.30 -0.36 0.25
C ALA A 19 -13.07 0.77 -0.48
N GLU A 20 -13.10 1.98 0.09
CA GLU A 20 -13.73 3.13 -0.57
C GLU A 20 -12.97 3.58 -1.83
N ALA A 21 -11.63 3.58 -1.80
CA ALA A 21 -10.82 3.92 -2.98
C ALA A 21 -11.13 2.98 -4.16
N LEU A 22 -11.23 1.67 -3.92
CA LEU A 22 -11.58 0.70 -4.95
C LEU A 22 -12.99 0.92 -5.52
N LYS A 23 -13.98 1.29 -4.68
CA LYS A 23 -15.33 1.63 -5.16
C LYS A 23 -15.30 2.83 -6.10
N VAL A 24 -14.55 3.87 -5.76
CA VAL A 24 -14.42 5.08 -6.60
C VAL A 24 -13.76 4.77 -7.94
N VAL A 25 -12.68 3.99 -7.95
CA VAL A 25 -11.98 3.63 -9.19
C VAL A 25 -12.88 2.78 -10.11
N ARG A 26 -13.62 1.82 -9.55
CA ARG A 26 -14.61 1.03 -10.33
C ARG A 26 -15.73 1.91 -10.86
N ALA A 27 -16.25 2.84 -10.06
CA ALA A 27 -17.29 3.78 -10.48
C ALA A 27 -16.82 4.74 -11.59
N ALA A 28 -15.51 5.00 -11.70
CA ALA A 28 -14.90 5.76 -12.80
C ALA A 28 -14.77 4.96 -14.11
N GLY A 29 -15.21 3.68 -14.14
CA GLY A 29 -15.19 2.83 -15.32
C GLY A 29 -13.87 2.09 -15.56
N VAL A 30 -12.99 2.03 -14.55
CA VAL A 30 -11.73 1.28 -14.64
C VAL A 30 -11.96 -0.15 -14.15
N GLU A 31 -11.69 -1.12 -15.03
CA GLU A 31 -11.71 -2.54 -14.72
C GLU A 31 -10.48 -2.94 -13.91
N LEU A 32 -10.68 -3.40 -12.68
CA LEU A 32 -9.62 -3.84 -11.77
C LEU A 32 -9.79 -5.32 -11.41
N ASP A 33 -8.71 -6.09 -11.60
CA ASP A 33 -8.51 -7.43 -11.05
C ASP A 33 -7.63 -7.30 -9.79
N THR A 34 -8.21 -7.53 -8.62
CA THR A 34 -7.57 -7.21 -7.34
C THR A 34 -7.23 -8.46 -6.57
N THR A 35 -5.99 -8.57 -6.08
CA THR A 35 -5.58 -9.59 -5.11
C THR A 35 -5.21 -8.92 -3.79
N GLU A 36 -5.78 -9.41 -2.69
CA GLU A 36 -5.48 -8.92 -1.35
C GLU A 36 -4.25 -9.62 -0.75
N PHE A 37 -3.36 -8.83 -0.17
CA PHE A 37 -2.17 -9.30 0.53
C PHE A 37 -2.27 -8.94 2.02
N ASP A 38 -2.30 -9.97 2.86
CA ASP A 38 -2.26 -9.82 4.33
C ASP A 38 -0.83 -9.44 4.77
N LEU A 39 -0.49 -8.16 4.66
CA LEU A 39 0.78 -7.58 5.10
C LEU A 39 0.47 -6.42 6.04
N SER A 40 0.72 -6.63 7.33
CA SER A 40 0.25 -5.75 8.40
C SER A 40 1.03 -5.98 9.69
N GLY A 41 0.98 -5.02 10.61
CA GLY A 41 1.40 -5.18 11.99
C GLY A 41 0.59 -6.25 12.71
N ALA A 42 -0.72 -6.33 12.44
CA ALA A 42 -1.57 -7.40 12.97
C ALA A 42 -1.10 -8.80 12.54
N ARG A 43 -0.67 -8.98 11.28
CA ARG A 43 -0.07 -10.24 10.84
C ARG A 43 1.24 -10.54 11.57
N TYR A 44 2.10 -9.55 11.69
CA TYR A 44 3.34 -9.71 12.44
C TYR A 44 3.08 -10.17 13.89
N LEU A 45 2.08 -9.58 14.57
CA LEU A 45 1.70 -10.00 15.92
C LEU A 45 1.12 -11.43 15.96
N ARG A 46 0.46 -11.85 14.88
CA ARG A 46 -0.17 -13.17 14.77
C ARG A 46 0.84 -14.29 14.53
N ASP A 47 1.80 -14.10 13.62
CA ASP A 47 2.68 -15.17 13.15
C ASP A 47 4.15 -14.77 12.97
N GLY A 48 4.53 -13.53 13.31
CA GLY A 48 5.89 -13.01 13.17
C GLY A 48 6.27 -12.63 11.73
N THR A 49 5.38 -12.81 10.75
CA THR A 49 5.65 -12.49 9.35
C THR A 49 5.55 -11.00 9.11
N VAL A 50 6.54 -10.43 8.42
CA VAL A 50 6.52 -9.02 7.99
C VAL A 50 6.32 -8.92 6.47
N LEU A 51 7.31 -9.38 5.69
CA LEU A 51 7.23 -9.45 4.23
C LEU A 51 8.11 -10.60 3.73
N PRO A 52 7.50 -11.76 3.38
CA PRO A 52 8.22 -12.86 2.76
C PRO A 52 8.75 -12.49 1.37
N ASP A 53 9.87 -13.09 0.96
CA ASP A 53 10.47 -12.81 -0.34
C ASP A 53 9.62 -13.35 -1.50
N GLU A 54 8.94 -14.48 -1.28
CA GLU A 54 7.99 -15.05 -2.23
C GLU A 54 6.76 -14.15 -2.46
N THR A 55 6.27 -13.50 -1.40
CA THR A 55 5.16 -12.55 -1.50
C THR A 55 5.61 -11.29 -2.26
N LEU A 56 6.82 -10.82 -2.00
CA LEU A 56 7.39 -9.67 -2.71
C LEU A 56 7.59 -9.99 -4.21
N GLU A 57 8.05 -11.19 -4.55
CA GLU A 57 8.17 -11.63 -5.94
C GLU A 57 6.80 -11.76 -6.61
N GLU A 58 5.78 -12.25 -5.90
CA GLU A 58 4.40 -12.27 -6.41
C GLU A 58 3.90 -10.85 -6.72
N ILE A 59 4.12 -9.91 -5.81
CA ILE A 59 3.72 -8.50 -5.95
C ILE A 59 4.36 -7.85 -7.19
N ARG A 60 5.58 -8.24 -7.59
CA ARG A 60 6.23 -7.73 -8.82
C ARG A 60 5.45 -8.04 -10.10
N GLY A 61 4.59 -9.06 -10.08
CA GLY A 61 3.76 -9.45 -11.22
C GLY A 61 2.47 -8.65 -11.39
N TYR A 62 2.21 -7.66 -10.53
CA TYR A 62 1.02 -6.79 -10.61
C TYR A 62 1.36 -5.46 -11.28
N ASP A 63 0.36 -4.82 -11.89
CA ASP A 63 0.53 -3.54 -12.59
C ASP A 63 0.75 -2.37 -11.61
N ALA A 64 0.14 -2.45 -10.42
CA ALA A 64 0.29 -1.46 -9.35
C ALA A 64 -0.02 -2.05 -7.98
N ILE A 65 0.41 -1.33 -6.94
CA ILE A 65 0.09 -1.62 -5.53
C ILE A 65 -0.81 -0.50 -5.01
N LEU A 66 -1.94 -0.87 -4.42
CA LEU A 66 -2.76 0.04 -3.60
C LEU A 66 -2.56 -0.33 -2.13
N LEU A 67 -1.87 0.55 -1.40
CA LEU A 67 -1.58 0.37 0.02
C LEU A 67 -2.36 1.38 0.86
N GLY A 68 -3.03 0.91 1.91
CA GLY A 68 -3.78 1.72 2.86
C GLY A 68 -2.86 2.35 3.91
N ALA A 69 -2.83 1.76 5.10
CA ALA A 69 -1.95 2.17 6.18
C ALA A 69 -1.37 0.92 6.84
N VAL A 70 -0.13 0.95 7.32
CA VAL A 70 0.49 -0.17 8.04
C VAL A 70 1.20 0.33 9.28
N GLY A 71 1.16 -0.47 10.35
CA GLY A 71 1.70 -0.14 11.65
C GLY A 71 0.62 -0.10 12.73
N THR A 72 0.98 -0.59 13.91
CA THR A 72 0.13 -0.59 15.10
C THR A 72 1.01 -0.37 16.35
N PRO A 73 0.53 0.30 17.42
CA PRO A 73 1.35 0.65 18.59
C PRO A 73 2.00 -0.55 19.31
N GLU A 74 1.41 -1.73 19.19
CA GLU A 74 1.87 -2.97 19.84
C GLU A 74 3.10 -3.57 19.16
N VAL A 75 3.42 -3.16 17.92
CA VAL A 75 4.61 -3.63 17.21
C VAL A 75 5.80 -2.72 17.53
N PRO A 76 6.96 -3.28 17.94
CA PRO A 76 8.14 -2.48 18.20
C PRO A 76 8.54 -1.58 17.03
N PRO A 77 8.94 -0.32 17.29
CA PRO A 77 9.31 0.63 16.25
C PRO A 77 10.39 0.11 15.29
N GLY A 78 10.19 0.38 14.01
CA GLY A 78 11.11 0.03 12.94
C GLY A 78 10.98 -1.40 12.42
N ILE A 79 10.12 -2.26 12.98
CA ILE A 79 9.88 -3.60 12.41
C ILE A 79 9.10 -3.48 11.11
N ILE A 80 7.95 -2.82 11.12
CA ILE A 80 7.10 -2.66 9.93
C ILE A 80 7.73 -1.65 8.96
N GLU A 81 8.28 -0.56 9.46
CA GLU A 81 8.85 0.51 8.65
C GLU A 81 10.07 0.02 7.85
N ARG A 82 10.96 -0.76 8.47
CA ARG A 82 12.13 -1.31 7.76
C ARG A 82 11.80 -2.58 7.00
N GLY A 83 11.09 -3.51 7.65
CA GLY A 83 10.85 -4.86 7.14
C GLY A 83 9.78 -4.95 6.06
N LEU A 84 8.83 -4.01 6.03
CA LEU A 84 7.78 -3.94 5.03
C LEU A 84 7.98 -2.72 4.12
N LEU A 85 7.85 -1.49 4.64
CA LEU A 85 7.81 -0.27 3.81
C LEU A 85 9.13 0.00 3.08
N LEU A 86 10.26 0.09 3.80
CA LEU A 86 11.56 0.32 3.17
C LEU A 86 12.01 -0.87 2.32
N LYS A 87 11.81 -2.10 2.79
CA LYS A 87 12.11 -3.32 2.02
C LYS A 87 11.41 -3.31 0.66
N MET A 88 10.09 -3.05 0.62
CA MET A 88 9.35 -2.94 -0.64
C MET A 88 9.92 -1.83 -1.53
N ARG A 89 10.14 -0.63 -0.97
CA ARG A 89 10.65 0.51 -1.75
C ARG A 89 11.98 0.20 -2.44
N PHE A 90 12.90 -0.44 -1.73
CA PHE A 90 14.19 -0.81 -2.31
C PHE A 90 14.06 -1.96 -3.31
N ALA A 91 13.31 -3.01 -2.97
CA ALA A 91 13.25 -4.22 -3.79
C ALA A 91 12.38 -4.08 -5.05
N LEU A 92 11.48 -3.10 -5.08
CA LEU A 92 10.65 -2.75 -6.24
C LEU A 92 11.16 -1.51 -6.99
N ASP A 93 12.36 -1.03 -6.65
CA ASP A 93 12.99 0.15 -7.26
C ASP A 93 12.05 1.38 -7.27
N GLN A 94 11.36 1.63 -6.16
CA GLN A 94 10.50 2.80 -5.97
C GLN A 94 11.36 4.02 -5.60
N TYR A 95 12.24 4.40 -6.54
CA TYR A 95 13.19 5.49 -6.35
C TYR A 95 12.51 6.87 -6.32
N VAL A 96 11.33 7.02 -6.93
CA VAL A 96 10.51 8.25 -6.87
C VAL A 96 9.54 8.17 -5.69
N ASN A 97 9.51 9.20 -4.85
CA ASN A 97 8.44 9.43 -3.89
C ASN A 97 7.70 10.72 -4.23
N GLN A 98 6.73 10.61 -5.14
CA GLN A 98 5.96 11.75 -5.62
C GLN A 98 4.89 12.15 -4.59
N ARG A 99 4.86 13.42 -4.18
CA ARG A 99 3.90 13.94 -3.20
C ARG A 99 3.21 15.22 -3.69
N PRO A 100 2.03 15.10 -4.31
CA PRO A 100 1.22 16.26 -4.69
C PRO A 100 0.70 17.01 -3.46
N PHE A 101 0.71 18.34 -3.52
CA PHE A 101 0.09 19.21 -2.53
C PHE A 101 -0.74 20.29 -3.22
N VAL A 102 -2.03 20.33 -2.91
CA VAL A 102 -2.99 21.27 -3.49
C VAL A 102 -3.78 21.97 -2.37
N ASP A 103 -3.69 23.30 -2.31
CA ASP A 103 -4.55 24.16 -1.47
C ASP A 103 -5.14 25.26 -2.37
N ALA A 104 -6.33 24.98 -2.92
CA ALA A 104 -7.03 25.87 -3.85
C ALA A 104 -7.41 27.21 -3.21
N SER A 105 -7.53 27.29 -1.87
CA SER A 105 -7.87 28.53 -1.17
C SER A 105 -6.73 29.55 -1.17
N LYS A 106 -5.50 29.08 -1.44
CA LYS A 106 -4.27 29.87 -1.42
C LYS A 106 -3.53 29.88 -2.75
N ASP A 107 -4.14 29.34 -3.81
CA ASP A 107 -3.51 29.16 -5.13
C ASP A 107 -2.16 28.40 -5.05
N ILE A 108 -2.16 27.31 -4.26
CA ILE A 108 -0.99 26.45 -4.10
C ILE A 108 -1.26 25.13 -4.83
N ASP A 109 -0.43 24.81 -5.82
CA ASP A 109 -0.39 23.54 -6.54
C ASP A 109 1.06 23.21 -6.89
N PHE A 110 1.66 22.24 -6.18
CA PHE A 110 3.02 21.77 -6.48
C PHE A 110 3.19 20.29 -6.11
N ILE A 111 4.29 19.71 -6.60
CA ILE A 111 4.66 18.32 -6.37
C ILE A 111 6.08 18.29 -5.82
N VAL A 112 6.30 17.53 -4.74
CA VAL A 112 7.63 17.15 -4.25
C VAL A 112 8.03 15.81 -4.84
#